data_AF-A0A7W0GTW2-F1
#
_entry.id   AF-A0A7W0GTW2-F1
#
_cell.length_a   1.000
_cell.length_b   1.000
_cell.length_c   1.000
_cell.angle_alpha   90.00
_cell.angle_beta   90.00
_cell.angle_gamma   90.00
#
_symmetry.space_group_name_H-M   'P 1'
#
loop_
_entity.id
_entity.type
_entity.pdbx_description
1 polymer ?
#
loop_
_entity_poly.entity_id
_entity_poly.type
_entity_poly.pdbx_seq_one_letter_code
_entity_poly.pdbx_strand_id
1 'polypeptide(L)'
;MSFLLLLQSPTPTAVAPHVPENMPALLTLIYVGGFALIILLLLVSLFRNRRRLRATAVAVPEDLPTEVKKRLGSTSTNRGLRGLRWLFVMLALGLLGFHLYWAHYAHEKNEKFQELSYKDLRNRRLSESTLRGWMLDRSGKLDRALAFYRRDSSGNITRQYPMDKAMAHIFGSDRGDPGLERALFGVQSGALPEALQVVKGETLQNKGNTDVVLTIDRDLQQAAVDQLKGKHGAVVVLNPQTGELL
;
A
#
# COMPACT_ATOMS: atom_id res chain seq x y z
N MET A 1 -23.04 -54.41 -17.86
CA MET A 1 -21.79 -53.92 -17.22
C MET A 1 -21.34 -52.60 -17.86
N SER A 2 -22.20 -51.57 -17.90
CA SER A 2 -21.88 -50.25 -18.52
C SER A 2 -22.80 -49.11 -18.04
N PHE A 3 -23.00 -48.94 -16.73
CA PHE A 3 -23.84 -47.85 -16.19
C PHE A 3 -23.21 -47.14 -14.98
N LEU A 4 -21.88 -47.05 -14.93
CA LEU A 4 -21.13 -46.49 -13.80
C LEU A 4 -20.13 -45.39 -14.18
N LEU A 5 -20.30 -44.74 -15.34
CA LEU A 5 -19.37 -43.70 -15.83
C LEU A 5 -19.93 -42.27 -15.83
N LEU A 6 -21.12 -42.01 -15.27
CA LEU A 6 -21.77 -40.68 -15.30
C LEU A 6 -21.53 -39.81 -14.05
N LEU A 7 -20.61 -40.21 -13.16
CA LEU A 7 -20.28 -39.49 -11.91
C LEU A 7 -18.83 -38.98 -11.88
N GLN A 8 -18.24 -38.67 -13.03
CA GLN A 8 -17.01 -37.88 -13.04
C GLN A 8 -17.37 -36.40 -12.84
N SER A 9 -17.06 -35.87 -11.66
CA SER A 9 -17.02 -34.44 -11.41
C SER A 9 -16.10 -33.79 -12.45
N PRO A 10 -16.47 -32.62 -13.02
CA PRO A 10 -15.60 -31.92 -13.95
C PRO A 10 -14.24 -31.70 -13.28
N THR A 11 -13.18 -32.15 -13.94
CA THR A 11 -11.80 -31.82 -13.59
C THR A 11 -11.69 -30.30 -13.44
N PRO A 12 -11.09 -29.78 -12.36
CA PRO A 12 -10.91 -28.34 -12.23
C PRO A 12 -10.05 -27.87 -13.41
N THR A 13 -10.65 -27.12 -14.31
CA THR A 13 -9.94 -26.39 -15.36
C THR A 13 -8.82 -25.61 -14.69
N ALA A 14 -7.58 -25.80 -15.17
CA ALA A 14 -6.43 -25.05 -14.72
C ALA A 14 -6.77 -23.56 -14.76
N VAL A 15 -6.79 -22.93 -13.58
CA VAL A 15 -7.03 -21.51 -13.44
C VAL A 15 -5.95 -20.81 -14.26
N ALA A 16 -6.32 -20.17 -15.35
CA ALA A 16 -5.41 -19.30 -16.09
C ALA A 16 -4.76 -18.35 -15.08
N PRO A 17 -3.43 -18.15 -15.13
CA PRO A 17 -2.76 -17.28 -14.18
C PRO A 17 -3.47 -15.93 -14.17
N HIS A 18 -3.84 -15.45 -12.98
CA HIS A 18 -4.52 -14.19 -12.81
C HIS A 18 -3.60 -13.08 -13.33
N VAL A 19 -3.81 -12.66 -14.58
CA VAL A 19 -3.06 -11.56 -15.19
C VAL A 19 -3.54 -10.29 -14.51
N PRO A 20 -2.66 -9.54 -13.80
CA PRO A 20 -3.03 -8.27 -13.21
C PRO A 20 -3.68 -7.36 -14.26
N GLU A 21 -4.75 -6.65 -13.90
CA GLU A 21 -5.33 -5.67 -14.81
C GLU A 21 -4.33 -4.53 -15.05
N ASN A 22 -3.72 -4.50 -16.25
CA ASN A 22 -2.69 -3.52 -16.59
C ASN A 22 -3.27 -2.15 -16.99
N MET A 23 -4.58 -2.07 -17.22
CA MET A 23 -5.25 -0.86 -17.73
C MET A 23 -5.11 0.35 -16.78
N PRO A 24 -5.36 0.24 -15.46
CA PRO A 24 -5.18 1.37 -14.55
C PRO A 24 -3.72 1.84 -14.48
N ALA A 25 -2.77 0.91 -14.49
CA ALA A 25 -1.35 1.21 -14.49
C ALA A 25 -0.94 1.96 -15.75
N LEU A 26 -1.39 1.51 -16.92
CA LEU A 26 -1.10 2.16 -18.21
C LEU A 26 -1.68 3.57 -18.28
N LEU A 27 -2.92 3.77 -17.83
CA LEU A 27 -3.52 5.10 -17.74
C LEU A 27 -2.71 6.02 -16.82
N THR A 28 -2.25 5.51 -15.68
CA THR A 28 -1.39 6.26 -14.75
C THR A 28 -0.11 6.72 -15.42
N LEU A 29 0.56 5.86 -16.20
CA LEU A 29 1.77 6.22 -16.94
C LEU A 29 1.51 7.29 -18.01
N ILE A 30 0.38 7.20 -18.72
CA ILE A 30 -0.03 8.21 -19.70
C ILE A 30 -0.22 9.57 -19.02
N TYR A 31 -0.93 9.60 -17.89
CA TYR A 31 -1.15 10.85 -17.13
C TYR A 31 0.17 11.45 -16.64
N VAL A 32 1.02 10.65 -16.00
CA VAL A 32 2.32 11.10 -15.48
C VAL A 32 3.21 11.60 -16.62
N GLY A 33 3.28 10.88 -17.73
CA GLY A 33 4.02 11.30 -18.93
C GLY A 33 3.49 12.59 -19.53
N GLY A 34 2.16 12.73 -19.63
CA GLY A 34 1.50 13.95 -20.12
C GLY A 34 1.79 15.17 -19.24
N PHE A 35 1.70 15.02 -17.92
CA PHE A 35 2.06 16.09 -16.99
C PHE A 35 3.54 16.46 -17.09
N ALA A 36 4.44 15.48 -17.18
CA ALA A 36 5.87 15.73 -17.35
C ALA A 36 6.17 16.49 -18.64
N LEU A 37 5.48 16.15 -19.74
CA LEU A 37 5.60 16.86 -21.02
C LEU A 37 5.13 18.32 -20.91
N ILE A 38 3.99 18.57 -20.26
CA ILE A 38 3.48 19.93 -20.05
C ILE A 38 4.49 20.75 -19.23
N ILE A 39 5.02 20.18 -18.13
CA ILE A 39 6.05 20.84 -17.31
C ILE A 39 7.30 21.14 -18.14
N LEU A 40 7.77 20.20 -18.94
CA LEU A 40 8.92 20.38 -19.83
C LEU A 40 8.67 21.52 -20.84
N LEU A 41 7.50 21.55 -21.48
CA LEU A 41 7.14 22.60 -22.44
C LEU A 41 7.07 23.98 -21.77
N LEU A 42 6.53 24.06 -20.54
CA LEU A 42 6.51 25.29 -19.76
C LEU A 42 7.93 25.75 -19.38
N LEU A 43 8.82 24.84 -18.98
CA LEU A 43 10.21 25.15 -18.68
C LEU A 43 10.97 25.64 -19.92
N VAL A 44 10.81 24.97 -21.06
CA VAL A 44 11.39 25.39 -22.35
C VAL A 44 10.85 26.75 -22.76
N SER A 45 9.54 26.99 -22.64
CA SER A 45 8.91 28.28 -22.93
C SER A 45 9.47 29.39 -22.04
N LEU A 46 9.59 29.14 -20.74
CA LEU A 46 10.13 30.08 -19.76
C LEU A 46 11.60 30.40 -20.07
N PHE A 47 12.40 29.39 -20.44
CA PHE A 47 13.80 29.57 -20.81
C PHE A 47 13.96 30.35 -22.13
N ARG A 48 13.13 30.04 -23.14
CA ARG A 48 13.09 30.80 -24.40
C ARG A 48 12.66 32.24 -24.17
N ASN A 49 11.67 32.48 -23.32
CA ASN A 49 11.23 33.82 -22.96
C ASN A 49 12.33 34.60 -22.23
N ARG A 50 13.03 33.99 -21.26
CA ARG A 50 14.19 34.60 -20.60
C ARG A 50 15.31 34.96 -21.57
N ARG A 51 15.61 34.09 -22.55
CA ARG A 51 16.60 34.36 -23.60
C ARG A 51 16.17 35.51 -24.52
N ARG A 52 14.90 35.53 -24.95
CA ARG A 52 14.34 36.65 -25.74
C ARG A 52 14.40 37.97 -24.97
N LEU A 53 13.97 37.99 -23.70
CA LEU A 53 14.04 39.18 -22.85
C LEU A 53 15.47 39.69 -22.66
N ARG A 54 16.46 38.78 -22.49
CA ARG A 54 17.88 39.16 -22.45
C ARG A 54 18.36 39.75 -23.78
N ALA A 55 18.03 39.11 -24.90
CA ALA A 55 18.41 39.61 -26.22
C ALA A 55 17.78 40.98 -26.53
N THR A 56 16.51 41.19 -26.18
CA THR A 56 15.87 42.51 -26.31
C THR A 56 16.48 43.53 -25.37
N ALA A 57 16.85 43.15 -24.14
CA ALA A 57 17.51 44.07 -23.19
C ALA A 57 18.91 44.52 -23.67
N VAL A 58 19.65 43.66 -24.39
CA VAL A 58 20.94 44.00 -25.03
C VAL A 58 20.76 44.95 -26.22
N ALA A 59 19.59 44.95 -26.87
CA ALA A 59 19.29 45.78 -28.04
C ALA A 59 18.62 47.13 -27.69
N VAL A 60 18.40 47.45 -26.41
CA VAL A 60 17.84 48.74 -25.97
C VAL A 60 18.96 49.78 -25.93
N PRO A 61 18.87 50.91 -26.67
CA PRO A 61 19.85 51.99 -26.61
C PRO A 61 20.02 52.51 -25.16
N GLU A 62 21.26 52.78 -24.73
CA GLU A 62 21.53 53.24 -23.36
C GLU A 62 20.87 54.59 -23.03
N ASP A 63 20.57 55.41 -24.05
CA ASP A 63 20.07 56.78 -23.92
C ASP A 63 18.53 56.93 -23.84
N LEU A 64 17.80 55.88 -23.45
CA LEU A 64 16.36 56.06 -23.24
C LEU A 64 16.03 56.91 -21.99
N PRO A 65 15.08 57.86 -22.08
CA PRO A 65 14.57 58.60 -20.93
C PRO A 65 14.03 57.65 -19.84
N THR A 66 14.20 58.04 -18.58
CA THR A 66 13.81 57.27 -17.39
C THR A 66 12.35 56.84 -17.40
N GLU A 67 11.46 57.70 -17.92
CA GLU A 67 10.02 57.46 -18.06
C GLU A 67 9.72 56.34 -19.06
N VAL A 68 10.48 56.28 -20.15
CA VAL A 68 10.31 55.27 -21.22
C VAL A 68 10.90 53.94 -20.78
N LYS A 69 12.07 53.93 -20.12
CA LYS A 69 12.65 52.72 -19.48
C LYS A 69 11.68 52.10 -18.47
N LYS A 70 10.99 52.93 -17.69
CA LYS A 70 9.99 52.47 -16.70
C LYS A 70 8.72 51.90 -17.34
N ARG A 71 8.28 52.44 -18.49
CA ARG A 71 7.12 51.92 -19.26
C ARG A 71 7.44 50.67 -20.08
N LEU A 72 8.66 50.55 -20.61
CA LEU A 72 9.14 49.39 -21.37
C LEU A 72 9.57 48.21 -20.47
N GLY A 73 9.86 48.47 -19.20
CA GLY A 73 10.14 47.44 -18.21
C GLY A 73 8.89 46.63 -17.88
N SER A 74 8.59 45.58 -18.67
CA SER A 74 7.50 44.62 -18.38
C SER A 74 7.64 43.88 -17.03
N THR A 75 8.73 44.14 -16.30
CA THR A 75 9.07 43.55 -15.01
C THR A 75 9.31 44.60 -13.91
N SER A 76 8.59 45.73 -13.91
CA SER A 76 8.53 46.57 -12.70
C SER A 76 7.65 45.90 -11.62
N THR A 77 7.96 44.66 -11.24
CA THR A 77 7.28 44.02 -10.12
C THR A 77 7.65 44.79 -8.85
N ASN A 78 6.63 45.43 -8.26
CA ASN A 78 6.73 46.12 -6.98
C ASN A 78 7.48 45.22 -5.97
N ARG A 79 8.37 45.80 -5.14
CA ARG A 79 9.13 45.04 -4.13
C ARG A 79 8.19 44.22 -3.24
N GLY A 80 7.00 44.75 -2.93
CA GLY A 80 5.95 44.02 -2.21
C GLY A 80 5.41 42.79 -2.96
N LEU A 81 5.09 42.94 -4.26
CA LEU A 81 4.68 41.82 -5.12
C LEU A 81 5.77 40.75 -5.29
N ARG A 82 7.05 41.16 -5.34
CA ARG A 82 8.19 40.21 -5.34
C ARG A 82 8.31 39.46 -4.02
N GLY A 83 8.16 40.16 -2.89
CA GLY A 83 8.14 39.54 -1.56
C GLY A 83 7.01 38.53 -1.43
N LEU A 84 5.79 38.93 -1.81
CA LEU A 84 4.61 38.07 -1.78
C LEU A 84 4.78 36.83 -2.67
N ARG A 85 5.34 36.97 -3.87
CA ARG A 85 5.65 35.83 -4.75
C ARG A 85 6.57 34.81 -4.07
N TRP A 86 7.66 35.28 -3.46
CA TRP A 86 8.59 34.38 -2.78
C TRP A 86 7.98 33.74 -1.53
N LEU A 87 7.13 34.46 -0.80
CA LEU A 87 6.36 33.90 0.31
C LEU A 87 5.47 32.73 -0.17
N PHE A 88 4.71 32.92 -1.26
CA PHE A 88 3.88 31.86 -1.83
C PHE A 88 4.70 30.64 -2.29
N VAL A 89 5.86 30.87 -2.92
CA VAL A 89 6.75 29.78 -3.32
C VAL A 89 7.27 29.01 -2.09
N MET A 90 7.69 29.70 -1.04
CA MET A 90 8.15 29.04 0.19
C MET A 90 7.03 28.28 0.89
N LEU A 91 5.82 28.84 0.95
CA LEU A 91 4.64 28.16 1.49
C LEU A 91 4.30 26.90 0.68
N ALA A 92 4.33 26.98 -0.66
CA ALA A 92 4.09 25.83 -1.52
C ALA A 92 5.14 24.73 -1.34
N LEU A 93 6.42 25.10 -1.23
CA LEU A 93 7.50 24.16 -0.94
C LEU A 93 7.37 23.55 0.46
N GLY A 94 6.98 24.32 1.46
CA GLY A 94 6.70 23.83 2.81
C GLY A 94 5.56 22.83 2.83
N LEU A 95 4.45 23.13 2.13
CA LEU A 95 3.32 22.23 2.00
C LEU A 95 3.70 20.94 1.25
N LEU A 96 4.46 21.05 0.16
CA LEU A 96 4.97 19.89 -0.58
C LEU A 96 5.88 19.03 0.30
N GLY A 97 6.83 19.64 1.01
CA GLY A 97 7.73 18.94 1.94
C GLY A 97 6.97 18.22 3.05
N PHE A 98 5.94 18.86 3.60
CA PHE A 98 5.02 18.21 4.54
C PHE A 98 4.39 16.95 3.93
N HIS A 99 3.82 17.04 2.73
CA HIS A 99 3.20 15.88 2.08
C HIS A 99 4.20 14.77 1.77
N LEU A 100 5.40 15.10 1.28
CA LEU A 100 6.45 14.13 1.00
C LEU A 100 6.92 13.40 2.26
N TYR A 101 7.09 14.14 3.37
CA TYR A 101 7.42 13.55 4.66
C TYR A 101 6.36 12.53 5.09
N TRP A 102 5.07 12.91 5.06
CA TRP A 102 4.00 12.03 5.50
C TRP A 102 3.71 10.86 4.55
N ALA A 103 3.92 11.05 3.25
CA ALA A 103 3.72 9.99 2.26
C ALA A 103 4.81 8.91 2.30
N HIS A 104 6.07 9.29 2.55
CA HIS A 104 7.21 8.36 2.41
C HIS A 104 7.93 8.04 3.72
N TYR A 105 8.00 8.96 4.67
CA TYR A 105 8.86 8.82 5.85
C TYR A 105 8.09 8.61 7.16
N ALA A 106 6.87 9.15 7.29
CA ALA A 106 6.11 9.05 8.53
C ALA A 106 5.79 7.60 8.92
N HIS A 107 5.61 6.70 7.96
CA HIS A 107 5.39 5.28 8.24
C HIS A 107 6.55 4.62 8.98
N GLU A 108 7.80 5.04 8.71
CA GLU A 108 8.98 4.44 9.32
C GLU A 108 9.47 5.20 10.56
N LYS A 109 9.29 6.53 10.59
CA LYS A 109 9.92 7.41 11.57
C LYS A 109 8.99 7.86 12.71
N ASN A 110 7.69 7.64 12.60
CA ASN A 110 6.71 8.14 13.56
C ASN A 110 5.93 6.98 14.21
N GLU A 111 6.29 6.64 15.45
CA GLU A 111 5.67 5.55 16.22
C GLU A 111 4.16 5.74 16.38
N LYS A 112 3.71 6.96 16.71
CA LYS A 112 2.28 7.26 16.86
C LYS A 112 1.52 7.06 15.55
N PHE A 113 2.14 7.37 14.42
CA PHE A 113 1.55 7.10 13.11
C PHE A 113 1.46 5.59 12.83
N GLN A 114 2.48 4.81 13.18
CA GLN A 114 2.44 3.35 13.06
C GLN A 114 1.33 2.74 13.91
N GLU A 115 1.19 3.18 15.16
CA GLU A 115 0.16 2.72 16.08
C GLU A 115 -1.27 3.04 15.60
N LEU A 116 -1.45 4.13 14.87
CA LEU A 116 -2.77 4.55 14.37
C LEU A 116 -3.04 4.11 12.93
N SER A 117 -2.02 3.69 12.19
CA SER A 117 -2.13 3.30 10.77
C SER A 117 -3.16 2.20 10.52
N TYR A 118 -3.34 1.27 11.47
CA TYR A 118 -4.35 0.21 11.35
C TYR A 118 -5.80 0.72 11.34
N LYS A 119 -6.04 1.93 11.86
CA LYS A 119 -7.36 2.57 11.86
C LYS A 119 -7.68 3.23 10.52
N ASP A 120 -6.71 3.39 9.64
CA ASP A 120 -6.94 3.95 8.30
C ASP A 120 -7.72 2.93 7.45
N LEU A 121 -8.94 3.30 7.08
CA LEU A 121 -9.82 2.49 6.24
C LEU A 121 -9.21 2.19 4.87
N ARG A 122 -8.34 3.06 4.34
CA ARG A 122 -7.66 2.84 3.07
C ARG A 122 -6.69 1.67 3.16
N ASN A 123 -5.85 1.66 4.21
CA ASN A 123 -4.89 0.59 4.44
C ASN A 123 -5.61 -0.74 4.70
N ARG A 124 -6.74 -0.69 5.43
CA ARG A 124 -7.57 -1.88 5.67
C ARG A 124 -8.19 -2.44 4.39
N ARG A 125 -8.83 -1.61 3.57
CA ARG A 125 -9.39 -2.07 2.28
C ARG A 125 -8.30 -2.60 1.36
N LEU A 126 -7.12 -1.98 1.41
CA LEU A 126 -5.98 -2.44 0.63
C LEU A 126 -5.53 -3.83 1.09
N SER A 127 -5.37 -4.05 2.41
CA SER A 127 -5.00 -5.35 2.96
C SER A 127 -6.08 -6.42 2.75
N GLU A 128 -7.36 -6.04 2.71
CA GLU A 128 -8.50 -6.90 2.35
C GLU A 128 -8.53 -7.24 0.85
N SER A 129 -8.03 -6.35 -0.02
CA SER A 129 -7.95 -6.59 -1.47
C SER A 129 -6.80 -7.52 -1.87
N THR A 130 -5.82 -7.70 -1.00
CA THR A 130 -4.69 -8.62 -1.18
C THR A 130 -4.94 -9.94 -0.48
N LEU A 131 -4.72 -11.07 -1.16
CA LEU A 131 -4.82 -12.39 -0.53
C LEU A 131 -3.59 -12.67 0.33
N ARG A 132 -3.80 -12.76 1.64
CA ARG A 132 -2.73 -13.07 2.60
C ARG A 132 -2.36 -14.56 2.56
N GLY A 133 -1.16 -14.90 3.02
CA GLY A 133 -0.76 -16.29 3.21
C GLY A 133 -1.71 -17.06 4.15
N TRP A 134 -1.74 -18.37 3.98
CA TRP A 134 -2.37 -19.29 4.92
C TRP A 134 -1.56 -19.32 6.21
N MET A 135 -2.25 -19.54 7.32
CA MET A 135 -1.61 -19.76 8.62
C MET A 135 -1.79 -21.22 8.98
N LEU A 136 -0.68 -21.93 9.16
CA LEU A 136 -0.64 -23.34 9.50
C LEU A 136 -0.22 -23.50 10.97
N ASP A 137 -0.72 -24.54 11.62
CA ASP A 137 -0.22 -24.95 12.92
C ASP A 137 1.23 -25.46 12.84
N ARG A 138 1.83 -25.79 13.99
CA ARG A 138 3.21 -26.30 14.05
C ARG A 138 3.52 -27.52 13.20
N SER A 139 2.50 -28.30 12.82
CA SER A 139 2.69 -29.49 11.98
C SER A 139 2.95 -29.12 10.52
N GLY A 140 2.62 -27.90 10.11
CA GLY A 140 2.74 -27.43 8.73
C GLY A 140 1.80 -28.12 7.75
N LYS A 141 0.78 -28.85 8.22
CA LYS A 141 -0.15 -29.56 7.35
C LYS A 141 -1.36 -28.70 6.98
N LEU A 142 -1.83 -28.81 5.74
CA LEU A 142 -2.95 -28.02 5.21
C LEU A 142 -4.30 -28.31 5.89
N ASP A 143 -4.53 -29.54 6.35
CA ASP A 143 -5.71 -29.95 7.12
C ASP A 143 -5.73 -29.37 8.54
N ARG A 144 -4.60 -28.80 8.98
CA ARG A 144 -4.40 -28.15 10.27
C ARG A 144 -4.18 -26.64 10.13
N ALA A 145 -4.68 -26.06 9.03
CA ALA A 145 -4.70 -24.62 8.84
C ALA A 145 -5.54 -23.90 9.92
N LEU A 146 -4.97 -22.85 10.48
CA LEU A 146 -5.57 -21.96 11.48
C LEU A 146 -6.29 -20.79 10.81
N ALA A 147 -5.85 -20.38 9.62
CA ALA A 147 -6.59 -19.49 8.74
C ALA A 147 -6.29 -19.80 7.27
N PHE A 148 -7.33 -19.84 6.43
CA PHE A 148 -7.20 -20.10 5.00
C PHE A 148 -8.33 -19.42 4.22
N TYR A 149 -8.23 -19.39 2.90
CA TYR A 149 -9.31 -18.85 2.05
C TYR A 149 -10.20 -19.96 1.49
N ARG A 150 -11.51 -19.76 1.55
CA ARG A 150 -12.50 -20.59 0.86
C ARG A 150 -13.19 -19.76 -0.21
N ARG A 151 -13.39 -20.36 -1.38
CA ARG A 151 -14.24 -19.80 -2.43
C ARG A 151 -15.65 -20.36 -2.32
N ASP A 152 -16.66 -19.49 -2.35
CA ASP A 152 -18.06 -19.90 -2.41
C ASP A 152 -18.49 -20.23 -3.85
N SER A 153 -19.71 -20.75 -4.00
CA SER A 153 -20.29 -21.08 -5.32
C SER A 153 -20.56 -19.84 -6.19
N SER A 154 -20.65 -18.66 -5.57
CA SER A 154 -20.84 -17.37 -6.24
C SER A 154 -19.52 -16.75 -6.71
N GLY A 155 -18.38 -17.38 -6.38
CA GLY A 155 -17.04 -16.92 -6.73
C GLY A 155 -16.40 -15.99 -5.70
N ASN A 156 -17.08 -15.63 -4.60
CA ASN A 156 -16.53 -14.81 -3.53
C ASN A 156 -15.48 -15.59 -2.75
N ILE A 157 -14.39 -14.92 -2.41
CA ILE A 157 -13.28 -15.47 -1.64
C ILE A 157 -13.38 -14.90 -0.22
N THR A 158 -13.51 -15.78 0.78
CA THR A 158 -13.61 -15.39 2.19
C THR A 158 -12.52 -16.07 3.02
N ARG A 159 -11.92 -15.32 3.95
CA ARG A 159 -10.93 -15.86 4.90
C ARG A 159 -11.69 -16.58 6.02
N GLN A 160 -11.37 -17.84 6.25
CA GLN A 160 -11.99 -18.71 7.25
C GLN A 160 -11.05 -18.96 8.42
N TYR A 161 -11.62 -19.04 9.61
CA TYR A 161 -10.95 -19.33 10.88
C TYR A 161 -11.60 -20.56 11.53
N PRO A 162 -11.06 -21.77 11.33
CA PRO A 162 -11.66 -22.99 11.87
C PRO A 162 -11.74 -23.03 13.40
N MET A 163 -10.86 -22.28 14.08
CA MET A 163 -10.77 -22.16 15.53
C MET A 163 -11.21 -20.78 16.03
N ASP A 164 -12.25 -20.20 15.42
CA ASP A 164 -12.74 -18.84 15.70
C ASP A 164 -12.83 -18.53 17.20
N LYS A 165 -13.43 -19.40 18.01
CA LYS A 165 -13.62 -19.22 19.46
C LYS A 165 -12.33 -19.44 20.25
N ALA A 166 -11.59 -20.49 19.92
CA ALA A 166 -10.39 -20.88 20.65
C ALA A 166 -9.20 -19.94 20.40
N MET A 167 -9.20 -19.24 19.26
CA MET A 167 -8.17 -18.28 18.88
C MET A 167 -8.67 -16.84 18.77
N ALA A 168 -9.90 -16.55 19.20
CA ALA A 168 -10.53 -15.22 19.12
C ALA A 168 -9.64 -14.09 19.69
N HIS A 169 -8.91 -14.34 20.77
CA HIS A 169 -8.05 -13.33 21.39
C HIS A 169 -6.75 -13.09 20.60
N ILE A 170 -6.29 -14.10 19.84
CA ILE A 170 -5.05 -14.07 19.05
C ILE A 170 -5.33 -13.47 17.65
N PHE A 171 -6.39 -13.98 17.00
CA PHE A 171 -6.90 -13.52 15.71
C PHE A 171 -7.93 -12.40 15.82
N GLY A 172 -8.20 -11.86 17.00
CA GLY A 172 -9.11 -10.73 17.19
C GLY A 172 -10.49 -10.93 16.56
N SER A 173 -11.04 -9.84 16.01
CA SER A 173 -12.37 -9.83 15.40
C SER A 173 -12.34 -9.10 14.07
N ASP A 174 -13.37 -9.28 13.25
CA ASP A 174 -13.54 -8.65 11.92
C ASP A 174 -13.46 -7.10 11.91
N ARG A 175 -13.47 -6.44 13.09
CA ARG A 175 -13.38 -4.98 13.21
C ARG A 175 -11.97 -4.39 13.06
N GLY A 176 -10.97 -5.21 12.71
CA GLY A 176 -9.64 -4.75 12.30
C GLY A 176 -8.66 -5.91 12.14
N ASP A 177 -7.51 -5.67 11.49
CA ASP A 177 -6.46 -6.69 11.43
C ASP A 177 -6.01 -7.01 12.86
N PRO A 178 -6.08 -8.26 13.32
CA PRO A 178 -5.82 -8.63 14.71
C PRO A 178 -4.33 -8.65 15.05
N GLY A 179 -4.02 -8.74 16.35
CA GLY A 179 -2.64 -8.73 16.88
C GLY A 179 -1.68 -9.60 16.07
N LEU A 180 -2.03 -10.87 15.87
CA LEU A 180 -1.16 -11.83 15.19
C LEU A 180 -1.11 -11.63 13.67
N GLU A 181 -2.24 -11.55 12.97
CA GLU A 181 -2.21 -11.33 11.51
C GLU A 181 -1.56 -10.00 11.14
N ARG A 182 -1.72 -8.95 11.96
CA ARG A 182 -1.05 -7.68 11.75
C ARG A 182 0.46 -7.78 11.94
N ALA A 183 0.91 -8.54 12.95
CA ALA A 183 2.33 -8.77 13.16
C ALA A 183 2.95 -9.55 11.98
N LEU A 184 2.20 -10.49 11.40
CA LEU A 184 2.67 -11.33 10.29
C LEU A 184 2.56 -10.62 8.92
N PHE A 185 1.45 -9.93 8.66
CA PHE A 185 1.07 -9.45 7.32
C PHE A 185 0.83 -7.93 7.25
N GLY A 186 0.77 -7.20 8.36
CA GLY A 186 0.16 -5.86 8.44
C GLY A 186 0.84 -4.75 7.62
N VAL A 187 2.17 -4.76 7.48
CA VAL A 187 2.88 -3.77 6.64
C VAL A 187 3.03 -4.24 5.19
N GLN A 188 3.13 -5.56 5.00
CA GLN A 188 3.48 -6.16 3.71
C GLN A 188 2.25 -6.30 2.81
N SER A 189 1.07 -6.56 3.38
CA SER A 189 -0.20 -6.59 2.64
C SER A 189 -0.56 -5.26 1.97
N GLY A 190 0.02 -4.13 2.38
CA GLY A 190 -0.20 -2.81 1.77
C GLY A 190 0.73 -2.47 0.59
N ALA A 191 1.75 -3.28 0.30
CA ALA A 191 2.71 -2.98 -0.77
C ALA A 191 2.11 -3.35 -2.14
N LEU A 192 1.65 -2.35 -2.89
CA LEU A 192 1.23 -2.51 -4.28
C LEU A 192 2.39 -2.25 -5.24
N PRO A 193 2.41 -2.96 -6.39
CA PRO A 193 3.36 -2.67 -7.46
C PRO A 193 3.12 -1.28 -8.03
N GLU A 194 4.22 -0.59 -8.34
CA GLU A 194 4.15 0.68 -9.07
C GLU A 194 3.61 0.44 -10.48
N ALA A 195 2.99 1.47 -11.08
CA ALA A 195 2.42 1.37 -12.42
C ALA A 195 3.43 0.87 -13.48
N LEU A 196 4.71 1.27 -13.37
CA LEU A 196 5.78 0.78 -14.24
C LEU A 196 6.04 -0.73 -14.06
N GLN A 197 6.02 -1.21 -12.82
CA GLN A 197 6.27 -2.62 -12.50
C GLN A 197 5.13 -3.50 -13.03
N VAL A 198 3.88 -3.06 -12.85
CA VAL A 198 2.69 -3.74 -13.39
C VAL A 198 2.78 -3.87 -14.92
N VAL A 199 3.09 -2.79 -15.63
CA VAL A 199 3.19 -2.81 -17.11
C VAL A 199 4.36 -3.65 -17.60
N LYS A 200 5.45 -3.73 -16.85
CA LYS A 200 6.59 -4.63 -17.15
C LYS A 200 6.29 -6.10 -16.84
N GLY A 201 5.15 -6.42 -16.23
CA GLY A 201 4.82 -7.76 -15.79
C GLY A 201 5.64 -8.22 -14.58
N GLU A 202 6.25 -7.29 -13.83
CA GLU A 202 6.97 -7.61 -12.61
C GLU A 202 5.96 -8.04 -11.54
N THR A 203 5.96 -9.33 -11.22
CA THR A 203 5.19 -9.84 -10.08
C THR A 203 5.99 -9.52 -8.83
N LEU A 204 5.61 -8.45 -8.12
CA LEU A 204 6.15 -8.25 -6.77
C LEU A 204 5.77 -9.46 -5.92
N GLN A 205 6.78 -10.15 -5.39
CA GLN A 205 6.55 -11.09 -4.29
C GLN A 205 6.09 -10.27 -3.08
N ASN A 206 4.77 -10.17 -2.92
CA ASN A 206 4.23 -9.67 -1.67
C ASN A 206 4.49 -10.75 -0.61
N LYS A 207 5.45 -10.49 0.30
CA LYS A 207 5.74 -11.37 1.44
C LYS A 207 4.48 -11.64 2.28
N GLY A 208 3.50 -10.75 2.25
CA GLY A 208 2.20 -10.92 2.87
C GLY A 208 1.37 -12.07 2.31
N ASN A 209 1.68 -12.54 1.10
CA ASN A 209 1.00 -13.65 0.44
C ASN A 209 1.68 -15.00 0.70
N THR A 210 2.79 -15.03 1.44
CA THR A 210 3.51 -16.25 1.77
C THR A 210 2.86 -16.93 2.98
N ASP A 211 2.65 -18.24 2.87
CA ASP A 211 2.13 -19.05 3.96
C ASP A 211 3.10 -19.08 5.14
N VAL A 212 2.55 -19.06 6.35
CA VAL A 212 3.33 -19.03 7.59
C VAL A 212 2.96 -20.23 8.46
N VAL A 213 3.99 -20.86 9.02
CA VAL A 213 3.85 -21.93 10.00
C VAL A 213 4.07 -21.32 11.38
N LEU A 214 3.08 -21.46 12.26
CA LEU A 214 3.16 -20.98 13.64
C LEU A 214 3.69 -22.10 14.56
N THR A 215 4.20 -21.72 15.73
CA THR A 215 4.63 -22.69 16.75
C THR A 215 3.46 -23.31 17.52
N ILE A 216 2.27 -22.71 17.40
CA ILE A 216 1.05 -23.11 18.09
C ILE A 216 0.60 -24.50 17.63
N ASP A 217 0.32 -25.37 18.58
CA ASP A 217 -0.33 -26.65 18.38
C ASP A 217 -1.84 -26.49 18.48
N ARG A 218 -2.52 -26.83 17.39
CA ARG A 218 -3.97 -26.72 17.27
C ARG A 218 -4.73 -27.48 18.37
N ASP A 219 -4.28 -28.70 18.68
CA ASP A 219 -5.02 -29.57 19.60
C ASP A 219 -4.74 -29.16 21.06
N LEU A 220 -3.52 -28.71 21.34
CA LEU A 220 -3.17 -28.15 22.65
C LEU A 220 -3.93 -26.86 22.94
N GLN A 221 -4.04 -25.97 21.95
CA GLN A 221 -4.82 -24.74 22.08
C GLN A 221 -6.29 -25.04 22.40
N GLN A 222 -6.88 -26.02 21.71
CA GLN A 222 -8.27 -26.43 21.98
C GLN A 222 -8.42 -26.99 23.39
N ALA A 223 -7.50 -27.87 23.81
CA ALA A 223 -7.50 -28.43 25.16
C ALA A 223 -7.37 -27.36 26.25
N ALA A 224 -6.52 -26.36 26.05
CA ALA A 224 -6.36 -25.25 26.99
C ALA A 224 -7.64 -24.42 27.13
N VAL A 225 -8.31 -24.12 26.01
CA VAL A 225 -9.58 -23.39 25.99
C VAL A 225 -10.70 -24.17 26.69
N ASP A 226 -10.77 -25.48 26.46
CA ASP A 226 -11.77 -26.34 27.10
C ASP A 226 -11.58 -26.40 28.62
N GLN A 227 -10.34 -26.41 29.12
CA GLN A 227 -10.04 -26.38 30.56
C GLN A 227 -10.32 -25.04 31.25
N LEU A 228 -10.27 -23.96 30.48
CA LEU A 228 -10.59 -22.60 30.93
C LEU A 228 -12.09 -22.27 30.85
N LYS A 229 -12.91 -23.15 30.27
CA LYS A 229 -14.33 -22.87 30.08
C LYS A 229 -15.04 -22.58 31.40
N GLY A 230 -15.68 -21.42 31.49
CA GLY A 230 -16.37 -20.95 32.70
C GLY A 230 -15.46 -20.33 33.76
N LYS A 231 -14.15 -20.17 33.47
CA LYS A 231 -13.18 -19.49 34.33
C LYS A 231 -12.67 -18.23 33.64
N HIS A 232 -12.33 -17.21 34.41
CA HIS A 232 -11.68 -16.01 33.91
C HIS A 232 -10.16 -16.14 34.13
N GLY A 233 -9.39 -16.03 33.05
CA GLY A 233 -7.94 -16.12 33.09
C GLY A 233 -7.33 -16.31 31.71
N ALA A 234 -6.01 -16.46 31.68
CA ALA A 234 -5.25 -16.82 30.49
C ALA A 234 -4.32 -17.99 30.82
N VAL A 235 -4.07 -18.84 29.83
CA VAL A 235 -3.11 -19.94 29.91
C VAL A 235 -2.12 -19.74 28.76
N VAL A 236 -0.84 -19.90 29.08
CA VAL A 236 0.25 -19.87 28.10
C VAL A 236 1.05 -21.15 28.30
N VAL A 237 1.20 -21.94 27.24
CA VAL A 237 2.06 -23.11 27.23
C VAL A 237 3.26 -22.81 26.35
N LEU A 238 4.45 -23.14 26.83
CA LEU A 238 5.69 -22.90 26.11
C LEU A 238 6.63 -24.08 26.23
N ASN A 239 7.43 -24.31 25.22
CA ASN A 239 8.54 -25.24 25.28
C ASN A 239 9.72 -24.57 26.01
N PRO A 240 10.15 -25.06 27.18
CA PRO A 240 11.19 -24.41 27.96
C PRO A 240 12.59 -24.49 27.32
N GLN A 241 12.80 -25.43 26.38
CA GLN A 241 14.09 -25.59 25.71
C GLN A 241 14.24 -24.65 24.51
N THR A 242 13.15 -24.42 23.76
CA THR A 242 13.18 -23.63 22.52
C THR A 242 12.60 -22.23 22.68
N GLY A 243 11.80 -21.99 23.73
CA GLY A 243 11.05 -20.75 23.92
C GLY A 243 9.82 -20.64 23.02
N GLU A 244 9.49 -21.68 22.25
CA GLU A 244 8.32 -21.71 21.37
C GLU A 244 7.02 -21.71 22.18
N LEU A 245 6.04 -20.91 21.75
CA LEU A 245 4.69 -20.93 22.29
C LEU A 245 3.91 -22.07 21.63
N LEU A 246 3.35 -22.97 22.45
CA LEU A 246 2.64 -24.17 22.01
C LEU A 246 1.13 -23.97 22.09
#